data_AF-A0A2M7Q8K0-F1
#
_entry.id   AF-A0A2M7Q8K0-F1
#
_cell.length_a   1.000
_cell.length_b   1.000
_cell.length_c   1.000
_cell.angle_alpha   90.00
_cell.angle_beta   90.00
_cell.angle_gamma   90.00
#
_symmetry.space_group_name_H-M   'P 1'
#
loop_
_entity.id
_entity.type
_entity.pdbx_description
1 polymer ?
#
loop_
_entity_poly.entity_id
_entity_poly.type
_entity_poly.pdbx_seq_one_letter_code
_entity_poly.pdbx_strand_id
1 'polypeptide(L)'
;MTNQINKSNKILLTIIIVLAVALVAIIYWQKVGFNRNYWAIYLDTGDLYFGKLNYFPKLSLSDAYLLQRNEQNQQNPFSISKFSNAFWGPEDKIYINKENIVWKTKLKDDSQIINFIKNPQSAISSQESVNQPPVQMIPVQSTSTTNEQ
;
A
#
# COMPACT_ATOMS: atom_id res chain seq x y z
N MET A 1 6.45 -13.16 -64.17
CA MET A 1 7.80 -13.32 -63.61
C MET A 1 7.68 -13.65 -62.13
N THR A 2 7.81 -14.93 -61.77
CA THR A 2 7.74 -15.37 -60.37
C THR A 2 9.10 -15.19 -59.71
N ASN A 3 9.15 -14.28 -58.73
CA ASN A 3 10.35 -13.96 -57.97
C ASN A 3 10.76 -15.20 -57.15
N GLN A 4 11.83 -15.88 -57.55
CA GLN A 4 12.37 -17.05 -56.85
C GLN A 4 13.04 -16.57 -55.56
N ILE A 5 12.33 -16.64 -54.44
CA ILE A 5 12.87 -16.23 -53.14
C ILE A 5 13.93 -17.25 -52.71
N ASN A 6 15.18 -16.82 -52.69
CA ASN A 6 16.37 -17.56 -52.25
C ASN A 6 16.13 -18.15 -50.84
N LYS A 7 16.53 -19.40 -50.59
CA LYS A 7 16.32 -20.08 -49.28
C LYS A 7 16.82 -19.23 -48.10
N SER A 8 17.94 -18.52 -48.25
CA SER A 8 18.48 -17.62 -47.23
C SER A 8 17.56 -16.43 -46.90
N ASN A 9 16.85 -15.89 -47.89
CA ASN A 9 15.91 -14.78 -47.69
C ASN A 9 14.66 -15.25 -46.93
N LYS A 10 14.21 -16.50 -47.17
CA LYS A 10 13.11 -17.10 -46.40
C LYS A 10 13.50 -17.33 -44.93
N ILE A 11 14.73 -17.76 -44.68
CA ILE A 11 15.26 -17.96 -43.33
C ILE A 11 15.38 -16.63 -42.59
N LEU A 12 15.94 -15.61 -43.24
CA LEU A 12 16.03 -14.25 -42.69
C LEU A 12 14.64 -13.68 -42.35
N LEU A 13 13.67 -13.84 -43.24
CA LEU A 13 12.30 -13.38 -43.03
C LEU A 13 11.61 -14.13 -41.88
N THR A 14 11.87 -15.43 -41.74
CA THR A 14 11.36 -16.23 -40.62
C THR A 14 11.95 -15.76 -39.29
N ILE A 15 13.25 -15.49 -39.23
CA ILE A 15 13.92 -14.96 -38.03
C ILE A 15 13.35 -13.59 -37.64
N ILE A 16 13.15 -12.69 -38.61
CA ILE A 16 12.58 -11.37 -38.36
C ILE A 16 11.16 -11.48 -37.80
N ILE A 17 10.33 -12.39 -38.33
CA ILE A 17 8.97 -12.62 -37.84
C ILE A 17 9.00 -13.15 -36.40
N VAL A 18 9.84 -14.14 -36.12
CA VAL A 18 9.98 -14.70 -34.76
C VAL A 18 10.45 -13.63 -33.78
N LEU A 19 11.42 -12.79 -34.17
CA LEU A 19 11.93 -11.70 -33.34
C LEU A 19 10.85 -10.63 -33.09
N ALA A 20 10.05 -10.30 -34.10
CA ALA A 20 8.92 -9.38 -33.98
C ALA A 20 7.84 -9.92 -33.04
N VAL A 21 7.49 -11.21 -33.15
CA VAL A 21 6.53 -11.86 -32.24
C VAL A 21 7.07 -11.88 -30.81
N ALA A 22 8.35 -12.19 -30.61
CA ALA A 22 8.97 -12.16 -29.28
C ALA A 22 8.97 -10.74 -28.67
N LEU A 23 9.27 -9.71 -29.47
CA LEU A 23 9.18 -8.31 -29.03
C LEU A 23 7.77 -7.91 -28.63
N VAL A 24 6.75 -8.29 -29.43
CA VAL A 24 5.34 -8.02 -29.09
C VAL A 24 4.94 -8.74 -27.81
N ALA A 25 5.36 -9.99 -27.61
CA ALA A 25 5.10 -10.73 -26.38
C ALA A 25 5.74 -10.07 -25.14
N ILE A 26 6.98 -9.60 -25.26
CA ILE A 26 7.69 -8.89 -24.18
C ILE A 26 7.00 -7.57 -23.84
N ILE A 27 6.64 -6.76 -24.85
CA ILE A 27 5.91 -5.50 -24.65
C ILE A 27 4.55 -5.76 -24.00
N TYR A 28 3.85 -6.82 -24.43
CA TYR A 28 2.57 -7.22 -23.85
C TYR A 28 2.74 -7.64 -22.39
N TRP A 29 3.75 -8.44 -22.04
CA TRP A 29 4.04 -8.82 -20.65
C TRP A 29 4.46 -7.63 -19.77
N GLN A 30 5.22 -6.67 -20.29
CA GLN A 30 5.56 -5.45 -19.57
C GLN A 30 4.33 -4.56 -19.32
N LYS A 31 3.42 -4.46 -20.30
CA LYS A 31 2.20 -3.65 -20.19
C LYS A 31 1.12 -4.32 -19.33
N VAL A 32 1.00 -5.64 -19.39
CA VAL A 32 0.04 -6.40 -18.58
C VAL A 32 0.41 -6.36 -17.11
N GLY A 33 1.69 -6.12 -16.78
CA GLY A 33 2.15 -5.78 -15.45
C GLY A 33 1.79 -6.84 -14.41
N PHE A 34 2.78 -7.44 -13.77
CA PHE A 34 2.53 -8.08 -12.48
C PHE A 34 2.25 -6.99 -11.42
N ASN A 35 1.17 -6.21 -11.60
CA ASN A 35 0.62 -5.36 -10.56
C ASN A 35 0.22 -6.33 -9.46
N ARG A 36 1.03 -6.36 -8.40
CA ARG A 36 0.70 -7.02 -7.14
C ARG A 36 -0.46 -6.23 -6.56
N ASN A 37 -1.65 -6.60 -7.04
CA ASN A 37 -2.89 -5.94 -6.70
C ASN A 37 -3.05 -5.97 -5.19
N TYR A 38 -3.39 -4.83 -4.62
CA TYR A 38 -3.76 -4.76 -3.22
C TYR A 38 -5.19 -5.28 -3.05
N TRP A 39 -5.43 -5.92 -1.92
CA TRP A 39 -6.70 -6.47 -1.51
C TRP A 39 -7.10 -5.84 -0.19
N ALA A 40 -8.40 -5.61 -0.02
CA ALA A 40 -9.01 -5.37 1.26
C ALA A 40 -9.58 -6.68 1.80
N ILE A 41 -9.31 -6.99 3.07
CA ILE A 41 -9.78 -8.19 3.76
C ILE A 41 -10.48 -7.75 5.04
N TYR A 42 -11.76 -8.10 5.13
CA TYR A 42 -12.57 -7.86 6.31
C TYR A 42 -12.74 -9.17 7.08
N LEU A 43 -12.32 -9.15 8.33
CA LEU A 43 -12.37 -10.30 9.22
C LEU A 43 -13.67 -10.30 10.04
N ASP A 44 -14.00 -11.47 10.57
CA ASP A 44 -15.14 -11.68 11.48
C ASP A 44 -15.00 -10.92 12.81
N THR A 45 -13.77 -10.55 13.19
CA THR A 45 -13.47 -9.63 14.31
C THR A 45 -13.94 -8.19 14.05
N GLY A 46 -14.26 -7.85 12.80
CA GLY A 46 -14.59 -6.50 12.37
C GLY A 46 -13.38 -5.67 11.92
N ASP A 47 -12.18 -6.26 11.96
CA ASP A 47 -10.95 -5.59 11.51
C ASP A 47 -10.85 -5.58 9.98
N LEU A 48 -10.34 -4.46 9.44
CA LEU A 48 -10.12 -4.27 8.01
C LEU A 48 -8.63 -4.11 7.71
N TYR A 49 -8.10 -5.05 6.92
CA TYR A 49 -6.70 -5.07 6.51
C TYR A 49 -6.56 -4.80 5.01
N PHE A 50 -5.51 -4.07 4.63
CA PHE A 50 -5.15 -3.84 3.24
C PHE A 50 -3.76 -4.36 2.94
N GLY A 51 -3.54 -5.02 1.81
CA GLY A 51 -2.21 -5.49 1.47
C GLY A 51 -2.15 -6.36 0.23
N LYS A 52 -0.98 -6.88 -0.08
CA LYS A 52 -0.76 -7.81 -1.20
C LYS A 52 -1.09 -9.22 -0.75
N LEU A 53 -2.11 -9.80 -1.36
CA LEU A 53 -2.58 -11.14 -1.03
C LEU A 53 -1.76 -12.20 -1.74
N ASN A 54 -1.26 -13.16 -0.98
CA ASN A 54 -0.51 -14.30 -1.49
C ASN A 54 -1.16 -15.61 -1.02
N TYR A 55 -1.35 -16.56 -1.93
CA TYR A 55 -2.13 -17.78 -1.67
C TYR A 55 -1.29 -19.01 -1.34
N PHE A 56 0.00 -18.99 -1.68
CA PHE A 56 0.89 -20.15 -1.60
C PHE A 56 2.16 -19.82 -0.80
N PRO A 57 2.59 -20.64 0.17
CA PRO A 57 2.01 -21.93 0.57
C PRO A 57 0.78 -21.83 1.50
N LYS A 58 0.59 -20.70 2.18
CA LYS A 58 -0.58 -20.39 3.01
C LYS A 58 -1.11 -19.02 2.63
N LEU A 59 -2.39 -18.75 2.94
CA LEU A 59 -2.96 -17.43 2.72
C LEU A 59 -2.24 -16.42 3.61
N SER A 60 -1.54 -15.49 2.99
CA SER A 60 -0.80 -14.45 3.70
C SER A 60 -1.01 -13.09 3.05
N LEU A 61 -0.98 -12.05 3.88
CA LEU A 61 -1.00 -10.65 3.47
C LEU A 61 0.38 -10.05 3.74
N SER A 62 0.98 -9.44 2.72
CA SER A 62 2.26 -8.71 2.82
C SER A 62 2.06 -7.24 2.50
N ASP A 63 2.95 -6.37 2.96
CA ASP A 63 2.76 -4.91 2.93
C ASP A 63 1.38 -4.56 3.52
N ALA A 64 1.14 -5.06 4.74
CA ALA A 64 -0.17 -4.96 5.37
C ALA A 64 -0.36 -3.60 6.05
N TYR A 65 -1.55 -3.02 5.91
CA TYR A 65 -1.96 -1.76 6.49
C TYR A 65 -3.27 -1.94 7.25
N LEU A 66 -3.35 -1.27 8.40
CA LEU A 66 -4.49 -1.25 9.31
C LEU A 66 -5.23 0.08 9.16
N LEU A 67 -6.57 0.04 9.18
CA LEU A 67 -7.38 1.23 9.39
C LEU A 67 -7.52 1.48 10.89
N GLN A 68 -7.03 2.61 11.36
CA GLN A 68 -7.18 3.05 12.74
C GLN A 68 -8.24 4.14 12.80
N ARG A 69 -9.20 3.98 13.71
CA ARG A 69 -10.16 5.04 14.00
C ARG A 69 -9.61 5.90 15.14
N ASN A 70 -9.52 7.20 14.90
CA ASN A 70 -9.15 8.17 15.93
C ASN A 70 -10.41 8.87 16.43
N GLU A 71 -10.92 8.48 17.59
CA GLU A 71 -12.14 9.07 18.17
C GLU A 71 -11.93 10.50 18.68
N GLN A 72 -10.67 10.89 18.91
CA GLN A 72 -10.31 12.23 19.40
C GLN A 72 -10.24 13.28 18.27
N ASN A 73 -10.06 12.86 17.01
CA ASN A 73 -9.94 13.77 15.88
C ASN A 73 -11.16 13.66 14.96
N GLN A 74 -12.17 14.49 15.23
CA GLN A 74 -13.41 14.54 14.44
C GLN A 74 -13.19 14.97 12.98
N GLN A 75 -12.10 15.70 12.71
CA GLN A 75 -11.80 16.23 11.38
C GLN A 75 -11.09 15.20 10.49
N ASN A 76 -10.34 14.27 11.09
CA ASN A 76 -9.75 13.13 10.39
C ASN A 76 -9.87 11.86 11.25
N PRO A 77 -11.07 11.24 11.28
CA PRO A 77 -11.35 10.13 12.19
C PRO A 77 -10.70 8.82 11.75
N PHE A 78 -10.07 8.77 10.58
CA PHE A 78 -9.46 7.55 10.05
C PHE A 78 -7.99 7.81 9.68
N SER A 79 -7.10 7.09 10.34
CA SER A 79 -5.69 7.01 9.97
C SER A 79 -5.36 5.62 9.46
N ILE A 80 -4.31 5.52 8.65
CA ILE A 80 -3.80 4.24 8.16
C ILE A 80 -2.40 4.07 8.71
N SER A 81 -2.11 2.92 9.28
CA SER A 81 -0.80 2.58 9.81
C SER A 81 -0.30 1.27 9.21
N LYS A 82 1.01 1.18 8.97
CA LYS A 82 1.60 -0.07 8.50
C LYS A 82 1.57 -1.09 9.63
N PHE A 83 1.20 -2.33 9.32
CA PHE A 83 1.09 -3.41 10.30
C PHE A 83 2.41 -3.65 11.05
N SER A 84 3.54 -3.59 10.36
CA SER A 84 4.88 -3.71 10.96
C SER A 84 5.20 -2.62 11.99
N ASN A 85 4.47 -1.51 11.99
CA ASN A 85 4.65 -0.41 12.95
C ASN A 85 3.74 -0.57 14.17
N ALA A 86 2.99 -1.67 14.28
CA ALA A 86 2.20 -1.93 15.47
C ALA A 86 3.11 -2.04 16.70
N PHE A 87 2.61 -1.63 17.88
CA PHE A 87 3.41 -1.51 19.11
C PHE A 87 4.09 -2.81 19.56
N TRP A 88 3.56 -3.96 19.12
CA TRP A 88 4.04 -5.30 19.43
C TRP A 88 5.06 -5.83 18.40
N GLY A 89 5.46 -4.98 17.45
CA GLY A 89 6.58 -5.20 16.53
C GLY A 89 6.45 -6.42 15.61
N PRO A 90 5.30 -6.67 14.95
CA PRO A 90 5.16 -7.84 14.10
C PRO A 90 5.97 -7.69 12.80
N GLU A 91 6.29 -8.83 12.18
CA GLU A 91 6.84 -8.82 10.82
C GLU A 91 5.83 -8.29 9.80
N ASP A 92 6.31 -7.84 8.63
CA ASP A 92 5.47 -7.33 7.52
C ASP A 92 4.78 -8.45 6.72
N LYS A 93 4.32 -9.48 7.43
CA LYS A 93 3.64 -10.65 6.89
C LYS A 93 2.63 -11.20 7.88
N ILE A 94 1.37 -11.22 7.47
CA ILE A 94 0.25 -11.74 8.26
C ILE A 94 -0.20 -13.05 7.63
N TYR A 95 -0.29 -14.13 8.42
CA TYR A 95 -0.99 -15.34 8.00
C TYR A 95 -2.44 -15.25 8.45
N ILE A 96 -3.37 -15.39 7.51
CA ILE A 96 -4.80 -15.19 7.76
C ILE A 96 -5.51 -16.54 7.64
N ASN A 97 -6.33 -16.90 8.63
CA ASN A 97 -7.23 -18.04 8.50
C ASN A 97 -8.35 -17.69 7.49
N LYS A 98 -8.51 -18.53 6.47
CA LYS A 98 -9.54 -18.35 5.43
C LYS A 98 -10.95 -18.39 6.00
N GLU A 99 -11.16 -19.13 7.08
CA GLU A 99 -12.47 -19.33 7.72
C GLU A 99 -12.96 -18.05 8.42
N ASN A 100 -12.05 -17.17 8.82
CA ASN A 100 -12.36 -15.94 9.54
C ASN A 100 -12.53 -14.72 8.61
N ILE A 101 -12.47 -14.94 7.28
CA ILE A 101 -12.65 -13.88 6.29
C ILE A 101 -14.13 -13.79 5.95
N VAL A 102 -14.78 -12.69 6.34
CA VAL A 102 -16.17 -12.43 5.96
C VAL A 102 -16.24 -12.03 4.49
N TRP A 103 -15.36 -11.12 4.06
CA TRP A 103 -15.23 -10.78 2.65
C TRP A 103 -13.83 -10.26 2.32
N LYS A 104 -13.47 -10.34 1.04
CA LYS A 104 -12.28 -9.71 0.50
C LYS A 104 -12.56 -9.16 -0.89
N THR A 105 -11.95 -8.04 -1.22
CA THR A 105 -12.10 -7.42 -2.55
C THR A 105 -10.77 -6.87 -3.05
N LYS A 106 -10.63 -6.83 -4.38
CA LYS A 106 -9.47 -6.23 -5.02
C LYS A 106 -9.66 -4.71 -5.02
N LEU A 107 -8.63 -3.99 -4.56
CA LEU A 107 -8.62 -2.54 -4.60
C LEU A 107 -8.33 -2.05 -6.02
N LYS A 108 -8.98 -0.95 -6.40
CA LYS A 108 -8.68 -0.26 -7.66
C LYS A 108 -7.37 0.50 -7.53
N ASP A 109 -6.56 0.49 -8.60
CA ASP A 109 -5.23 1.10 -8.60
C ASP A 109 -5.24 2.63 -8.39
N ASP A 110 -6.37 3.28 -8.67
CA ASP A 110 -6.65 4.71 -8.53
C ASP A 110 -7.33 5.08 -7.20
N SER A 111 -7.62 4.11 -6.33
CA SER A 111 -8.32 4.38 -5.07
C SER A 111 -7.45 5.18 -4.09
N GLN A 112 -8.10 6.03 -3.28
CA GLN A 112 -7.43 6.91 -2.32
C GLN A 112 -6.50 6.15 -1.36
N ILE A 113 -6.91 4.95 -0.92
CA ILE A 113 -6.10 4.07 -0.08
C ILE A 113 -4.80 3.62 -0.78
N ILE A 114 -4.85 3.33 -2.08
CA ILE A 114 -3.66 2.95 -2.85
C ILE A 114 -2.74 4.13 -3.04
N ASN A 115 -3.29 5.32 -3.29
CA ASN A 115 -2.50 6.53 -3.38
C ASN A 115 -1.79 6.85 -2.06
N PHE A 116 -2.48 6.65 -0.93
CA PHE A 116 -1.90 6.77 0.41
C PHE A 116 -0.77 5.75 0.62
N ILE A 117 -1.00 4.48 0.28
CA ILE A 117 -0.01 3.40 0.46
C ILE A 117 1.23 3.63 -0.41
N LYS A 118 1.05 4.11 -1.65
CA LYS A 118 2.15 4.40 -2.60
C LYS A 118 2.90 5.67 -2.23
N ASN A 119 2.20 6.69 -1.72
CA ASN A 119 2.75 7.98 -1.35
C ASN A 119 2.40 8.32 0.11
N PRO A 120 3.01 7.64 1.09
CA PRO A 120 2.72 7.87 2.52
C PRO A 120 3.04 9.31 2.98
N GLN A 121 3.90 10.03 2.24
CA GLN A 121 4.22 11.44 2.47
C GLN A 121 3.08 12.39 2.07
N SER A 122 2.27 12.04 1.06
CA SER A 122 1.16 12.88 0.58
C SER A 122 -0.03 12.91 1.54
N ALA A 123 -0.10 11.96 2.47
CA ALA A 123 -1.09 11.93 3.54
C ALA A 123 -0.81 12.92 4.67
N ILE A 124 0.43 13.42 4.75
CA ILE A 124 0.86 14.42 5.72
C ILE A 124 0.56 15.84 5.19
N SER A 125 0.28 15.99 3.90
CA SER A 125 0.10 17.29 3.22
C SER A 125 -1.30 17.90 3.34
N SER A 126 -2.23 17.32 4.11
CA SER A 126 -3.50 17.98 4.45
C SER A 126 -3.49 18.66 5.82
N GLN A 127 -2.32 18.78 6.45
CA GLN A 127 -2.13 19.54 7.69
C GLN A 127 -1.06 20.62 7.51
N GLU A 128 -1.48 21.76 6.95
CA GLU A 128 -0.93 23.13 7.11
C GLU A 128 -2.01 24.03 6.47
N SER A 129 -2.73 24.94 7.13
CA SER A 129 -2.36 25.88 8.19
C SER A 129 -3.62 26.44 8.87
N VAL A 130 -3.72 26.40 10.21
CA VAL A 130 -4.42 27.43 11.01
C VAL A 130 -3.60 27.72 12.26
N ASN A 131 -2.67 28.66 12.11
CA ASN A 131 -2.31 29.74 13.01
C ASN A 131 -2.65 29.58 14.52
N GLN A 132 -1.63 29.38 15.37
CA GLN A 132 -1.70 29.76 16.79
C GLN A 132 -0.42 30.55 17.18
N PRO A 133 -0.55 31.74 17.80
CA PRO A 133 0.59 32.54 18.25
C PRO A 133 1.31 31.90 19.46
N PRO A 134 2.61 32.21 19.68
CA PRO A 134 3.44 31.54 20.68
C PRO A 134 2.97 31.85 22.10
N VAL A 135 2.69 30.80 22.88
CA VAL A 135 2.43 30.89 24.32
C VAL A 135 3.73 31.29 25.02
N GLN A 136 3.75 32.49 25.61
CA GLN A 136 4.85 32.96 26.45
C GLN A 136 4.89 32.14 27.75
N MET A 137 6.07 31.64 28.10
CA MET A 137 6.33 30.92 29.35
C MET A 137 6.23 31.89 30.53
N ILE A 138 5.31 31.64 31.46
CA ILE A 138 5.28 32.33 32.76
C ILE A 138 6.29 31.61 33.68
N PRO A 139 7.22 32.29 34.36
CA PRO A 139 8.12 31.66 35.31
C PRO A 139 7.36 31.23 36.57
N VAL A 140 7.48 29.95 36.95
CA VAL A 140 6.94 29.42 38.21
C VAL A 140 7.83 29.90 39.36
N GLN A 141 7.31 30.81 40.18
CA GLN A 141 7.97 31.28 41.39
C GLN A 141 7.67 30.31 42.54
N SER A 142 8.72 29.65 43.05
CA SER A 142 8.66 28.77 44.22
C SER A 142 8.44 29.58 45.50
N THR A 143 7.30 29.43 46.15
CA THR A 143 7.10 29.86 47.55
C THR A 143 7.26 28.66 48.48
N SER A 144 8.36 28.67 49.23
CA SER A 144 8.52 27.91 50.47
C SER A 144 7.58 28.50 51.52
N THR A 145 6.64 27.72 52.05
CA THR A 145 5.89 28.09 53.26
C THR A 145 6.40 27.25 54.43
N THR A 146 7.32 27.86 55.18
CA THR A 146 7.57 27.61 56.59
C THR A 146 6.38 28.15 57.38
N ASN A 147 5.73 27.30 58.19
CA ASN A 147 5.17 27.57 59.52
C ASN A 147 4.07 26.54 59.85
N GLU A 148 4.43 25.53 60.64
CA GLU A 148 3.49 24.91 61.58
C GLU A 148 3.86 25.36 63.00
N GLN A 149 2.80 25.59 63.77
CA GLN A 149 2.77 26.06 65.15
C GLN A 149 3.24 25.00 66.15
#